data_AF-A0A0L0M463-F1
#
_entry.id   AF-A0A0L0M463-F1
#
_cell.length_a   1.000
_cell.length_b   1.000
_cell.length_c   1.000
_cell.angle_alpha   90.00
_cell.angle_beta   90.00
_cell.angle_gamma   90.00
#
_symmetry.space_group_name_H-M   'P 1'
#
loop_
_entity.id
_entity.type
_entity.pdbx_description
1 polymer ?
#
loop_
_entity_poly.entity_id
_entity_poly.type
_entity_poly.pdbx_seq_one_letter_code
_entity_poly.pdbx_strand_id
1 'polypeptide(L)' 'MSVGEFVLAAALGRRTRSKIDAHIINELRRLGGLQKHLFNEGGGVLSKEYAAVLVELKQAILRIDQRDA' A
#
# COMPACT_ATOMS: atom_id res chain seq x y z
N MET A 1 -14.32 8.01 -11.17
CA MET A 1 -15.60 8.10 -10.47
C MET A 1 -16.40 9.16 -11.18
N SER A 2 -17.63 8.87 -11.56
CA SER A 2 -18.53 9.88 -12.11
C SER A 2 -19.12 10.73 -10.98
N VAL A 3 -19.71 11.89 -11.31
CA VAL A 3 -20.40 12.74 -10.33
C VAL A 3 -21.56 11.99 -9.66
N GLY A 4 -22.30 11.16 -10.40
CA GLY A 4 -23.39 10.34 -9.86
C GLY A 4 -22.90 9.29 -8.84
N GLU A 5 -21.78 8.61 -9.15
CA GLU A 5 -21.15 7.67 -8.21
C GLU A 5 -20.67 8.36 -6.93
N PHE A 6 -20.11 9.57 -7.05
CA PHE A 6 -19.67 10.38 -5.91
C PHE A 6 -20.84 10.74 -4.99
N VAL A 7 -21.94 11.29 -5.55
CA VAL A 7 -23.11 11.69 -4.78
C VAL A 7 -23.77 10.48 -4.11
N LEU A 8 -23.88 9.35 -4.81
CA LEU A 8 -24.42 8.11 -4.24
C LEU A 8 -23.54 7.57 -3.10
N ALA A 9 -22.22 7.56 -3.28
CA ALA A 9 -21.29 7.14 -2.22
C ALA A 9 -21.44 8.03 -0.97
N ALA A 10 -21.45 9.35 -1.16
CA ALA A 10 -21.63 10.32 -0.08
C ALA A 10 -22.98 10.15 0.65
N ALA A 11 -24.07 9.97 -0.11
CA ALA A 11 -25.41 9.75 0.45
C ALA A 11 -25.51 8.45 1.26
N LEU A 12 -24.75 7.42 0.89
CA LEU A 12 -24.67 6.14 1.61
C LEU A 12 -23.64 6.13 2.75
N GLY A 13 -23.02 7.27 3.07
CA GLY A 13 -21.95 7.36 4.07
C GLY A 13 -20.67 6.61 3.68
N ARG A 14 -20.52 6.25 2.41
CA ARG A 14 -19.34 5.57 1.89
C ARG A 14 -18.30 6.61 1.51
N ARG A 15 -17.08 6.46 2.03
CA ARG A 15 -15.97 7.32 1.62
C ARG A 15 -15.50 6.95 0.23
N THR A 16 -15.20 7.97 -0.56
CA THR A 16 -14.67 7.80 -1.91
C THR A 16 -13.16 7.63 -1.83
N ARG A 17 -12.69 6.37 -1.96
CA ARG A 17 -11.26 6.05 -2.09
C ARG A 17 -10.74 6.56 -3.44
N SER A 18 -9.56 7.19 -3.44
CA SER A 18 -8.91 7.60 -4.69
C SER A 18 -8.41 6.37 -5.48
N LYS A 19 -8.62 6.35 -6.79
CA LYS A 19 -8.00 5.33 -7.68
C LYS A 19 -6.48 5.36 -7.60
N ILE A 20 -5.91 6.54 -7.32
CA ILE A 20 -4.45 6.73 -7.20
C ILE A 20 -3.92 5.99 -5.96
N ASP A 21 -4.62 6.05 -4.83
CA ASP A 21 -4.20 5.38 -3.59
C ASP A 21 -4.17 3.86 -3.73
N ALA A 22 -5.16 3.29 -4.43
CA ALA A 22 -5.18 1.86 -4.74
C ALA A 22 -3.99 1.42 -5.61
N HIS A 23 -3.61 2.24 -6.60
CA HIS A 23 -2.45 1.95 -7.45
C HIS A 23 -1.14 2.04 -6.66
N ILE A 24 -0.97 3.07 -5.83
CA ILE A 24 0.23 3.25 -4.99
C ILE A 24 0.38 2.07 -4.01
N ILE A 25 -0.71 1.66 -3.35
CA ILE A 25 -0.68 0.51 -2.44
C ILE A 25 -0.22 -0.77 -3.14
N ASN A 26 -0.64 -1.00 -4.39
CA ASN A 26 -0.22 -2.18 -5.15
C ASN A 26 1.26 -2.14 -5.52
N GLU A 27 1.81 -0.97 -5.87
CA GLU A 27 3.25 -0.81 -6.11
C GLU A 27 4.07 -1.03 -4.83
N LEU A 28 3.60 -0.54 -3.67
CA LEU A 28 4.25 -0.80 -2.38
C LEU A 28 4.27 -2.30 -2.03
N ARG A 29 3.18 -3.02 -2.32
CA ARG A 29 3.12 -4.49 -2.17
C ARG A 29 4.10 -5.19 -3.10
N ARG A 30 4.18 -4.75 -4.36
CA ARG A 30 5.13 -5.28 -5.35
C ARG A 30 6.57 -5.08 -4.90
N LEU A 31 6.93 -3.89 -4.40
CA LEU A 31 8.24 -3.61 -3.82
C LEU A 31 8.56 -4.54 -2.64
N GLY A 32 7.59 -4.80 -1.76
CA GLY A 32 7.78 -5.75 -0.65
C GLY A 32 8.02 -7.19 -1.13
N GLY A 33 7.38 -7.61 -2.22
CA GLY A 33 7.64 -8.90 -2.87
C GLY A 33 9.07 -8.99 -3.44
N LEU A 34 9.51 -7.96 -4.16
CA LEU A 34 10.86 -7.89 -4.73
C LEU A 34 11.94 -7.87 -3.65
N GLN A 35 11.73 -7.11 -2.57
CA GLN A 35 12.66 -7.09 -1.45
C GLN A 35 12.82 -8.49 -0.83
N LYS A 36 11.73 -9.24 -0.62
CA LYS A 36 11.79 -10.61 -0.09
C LYS A 36 12.54 -11.55 -1.02
N HIS A 37 12.38 -11.38 -2.32
CA HIS A 37 13.12 -12.14 -3.32
C HIS A 37 14.64 -11.89 -3.18
N LEU A 38 15.06 -10.63 -3.10
CA LEU A 38 16.47 -10.26 -2.87
C LEU A 38 17.02 -10.83 -1.56
N PHE A 39 16.24 -10.83 -0.48
CA PHE A 39 16.64 -11.43 0.80
C PHE A 39 16.94 -12.94 0.65
N ASN A 40 16.09 -13.65 -0.10
CA ASN A 40 16.29 -15.08 -0.37
C ASN A 40 17.51 -15.32 -1.26
N GLU A 41 17.70 -14.53 -2.32
CA GLU A 41 18.87 -14.62 -3.20
C GLU A 41 20.18 -14.32 -2.47
N GLY A 42 20.15 -13.35 -1.54
CA GLY A 42 21.29 -12.99 -0.69
C GLY A 42 21.57 -13.97 0.45
N GLY A 43 20.83 -15.09 0.56
CA GLY A 43 21.05 -16.08 1.62
C GLY A 43 20.88 -15.52 3.04
N GLY A 44 20.07 -14.47 3.21
CA GLY A 44 19.85 -13.82 4.51
C GLY A 44 20.93 -12.82 4.95
N VAL A 45 21.91 -12.52 4.08
CA VAL A 45 22.81 -11.37 4.27
C VAL A 45 21.96 -10.09 4.35
N LEU A 46 22.34 -9.15 5.22
CA LEU A 46 21.58 -7.91 5.49
C LEU A 46 20.13 -8.13 5.99
N SER A 47 19.89 -9.21 6.73
CA SER A 47 18.56 -9.56 7.25
C SER A 47 17.86 -8.44 8.02
N LYS A 48 18.60 -7.63 8.78
CA LYS A 48 18.05 -6.51 9.57
C LYS A 48 17.61 -5.35 8.69
N GLU A 49 18.42 -5.01 7.70
CA GLU A 49 18.18 -3.94 6.73
C GLU A 49 16.97 -4.28 5.86
N TYR A 50 16.90 -5.52 5.39
CA TYR A 50 15.78 -6.07 4.66
C TYR A 50 14.48 -6.05 5.49
N ALA A 51 14.54 -6.44 6.76
CA ALA A 51 13.39 -6.33 7.67
C ALA A 51 12.95 -4.88 7.88
N ALA A 52 13.89 -3.93 8.02
CA ALA A 52 13.58 -2.51 8.18
C ALA A 52 12.81 -1.96 6.97
N VAL A 53 13.22 -2.33 5.75
CA VAL A 53 12.50 -1.94 4.51
C VAL A 53 11.08 -2.49 4.52
N LEU A 54 10.87 -3.76 4.90
CA LEU A 54 9.52 -4.33 4.98
C LEU A 54 8.63 -3.62 6.00
N VAL A 55 9.20 -3.24 7.15
CA VAL A 55 8.47 -2.47 8.16
C VAL A 55 8.04 -1.12 7.59
N GLU A 56 8.94 -0.38 6.94
CA GLU A 56 8.60 0.92 6.35
C GLU A 56 7.56 0.81 5.23
N LEU A 57 7.65 -0.20 4.36
CA LEU A 57 6.63 -0.46 3.34
C LEU A 57 5.26 -0.73 3.96
N LYS A 58 5.20 -1.52 5.04
CA LYS A 58 3.97 -1.77 5.78
C LYS A 58 3.40 -0.47 6.38
N GLN A 59 4.25 0.34 7.00
CA GLN A 59 3.82 1.62 7.60
C GLN A 59 3.31 2.59 6.52
N ALA A 60 3.97 2.66 5.36
CA ALA A 60 3.52 3.48 4.25
C ALA A 60 2.12 3.07 3.75
N ILE A 61 1.86 1.77 3.61
CA ILE A 61 0.53 1.26 3.23
C ILE A 61 -0.52 1.66 4.27
N LEU A 62 -0.23 1.50 5.57
CA LEU A 62 -1.17 1.86 6.63
C LEU A 62 -1.49 3.36 6.65
N ARG A 63 -0.51 4.23 6.41
CA ARG A 63 -0.73 5.69 6.33
C ARG A 63 -1.64 6.07 5.16
N ILE A 64 -1.54 5.39 4.03
CA ILE A 64 -2.40 5.63 2.86
C ILE A 64 -3.81 5.08 3.14
N ASP A 65 -3.91 3.87 3.69
CA ASP A 65 -5.19 3.24 4.03
C ASP A 65 -5.98 4.07 5.07
N GLN A 66 -5.27 4.66 6.05
CA GLN A 66 -5.87 5.56 7.05
C GLN A 66 -6.32 6.92 6.49
N ARG A 67 -5.74 7.42 5.39
CA ARG A 67 -6.25 8.62 4.73
C ARG A 67 -7.64 8.38 4.11
N ASP A 68 -7.94 7.13 3.79
CA ASP A 68 -9.25 6.71 3.27
C ASP A 68 -10.26 6.30 4.37
N ALA A 69 -9.81 6.06 5.62
CA ALA A 69 -10.59 5.45 6.71
C ALA A 69 -11.27 6.44 7.65
#